data_AF-A0A419K3N6-F1
#
_entry.id   AF-A0A419K3N6-F1
#
_cell.length_a   1.000
_cell.length_b   1.000
_cell.length_c   1.000
_cell.angle_alpha   90.00
_cell.angle_beta   90.00
_cell.angle_gamma   90.00
#
_symmetry.space_group_name_H-M   'P 1'
#
loop_
_entity.id
_entity.type
_entity.pdbx_description
1 polymer ?
#
loop_
_entity_poly.entity_id
_entity_poly.type
_entity_poly.pdbx_seq_one_letter_code
_entity_poly.pdbx_strand_id
1 'polypeptide(L)'
;MKDKVELPEGTTEMKVTIQICSRGWGEGLAVDVDGWTPDSAIQIIVDDQIWENKIPKGRVHHNSYYKHEYGESFPTNAFNVSGKHDVTLTIKMVGSKGEDVLKWPRIDFWKAILTFYIHEATPTPIPIITPTPTPTPTVTIMPTPTPSPTPIPIITPTPIPSTTPTPPGFKAVFAIVGLLAVAYLLIRKRQT
;
A
#
# COMPACT_ATOMS: atom_id res chain seq x y z
N MET A 1 22.22 -9.16 4.03
CA MET A 1 21.76 -9.61 5.37
C MET A 1 20.26 -9.83 5.33
N LYS A 2 19.75 -10.87 5.98
CA LYS A 2 18.34 -11.04 6.31
C LYS A 2 18.28 -11.51 7.76
N ASP A 3 17.52 -10.82 8.59
CA ASP A 3 17.46 -11.10 10.02
C ASP A 3 16.05 -10.82 10.57
N LYS A 4 15.71 -11.49 11.66
CA LYS A 4 14.44 -11.31 12.36
C LYS A 4 14.64 -10.36 13.53
N VAL A 5 13.86 -9.29 13.58
CA VAL A 5 13.96 -8.24 14.58
C VAL A 5 12.70 -8.25 15.42
N GLU A 6 12.86 -8.47 16.73
CA GLU A 6 11.78 -8.31 17.71
C GLU A 6 11.52 -6.83 17.97
N LEU A 7 10.24 -6.47 18.05
CA LEU A 7 9.81 -5.10 18.29
C LEU A 7 9.47 -4.91 19.77
N PRO A 8 9.91 -3.80 20.41
CA PRO A 8 9.38 -3.42 21.71
C PRO A 8 7.86 -3.27 21.68
N GLU A 9 7.19 -3.61 22.79
CA GLU A 9 5.73 -3.50 22.90
C GLU A 9 5.25 -2.07 22.63
N GLY A 10 4.18 -1.95 21.83
CA GLY A 10 3.62 -0.64 21.45
C GLY A 10 4.39 0.11 20.36
N THR A 11 5.45 -0.48 19.78
CA THR A 11 6.14 0.14 18.64
C THR A 11 5.18 0.28 17.45
N THR A 12 5.11 1.49 16.90
CA THR A 12 4.26 1.81 15.74
C THR A 12 5.09 2.20 14.53
N GLU A 13 6.29 2.74 14.76
CA GLU A 13 7.24 3.04 13.71
C GLU A 13 8.66 2.58 14.05
N MET A 14 9.43 2.26 13.02
CA MET A 14 10.84 1.90 13.12
C MET A 14 11.66 2.68 12.08
N LYS A 15 12.80 3.23 12.48
CA LYS A 15 13.82 3.74 11.55
C LYS A 15 15.05 2.86 11.57
N VAL A 16 15.67 2.71 10.42
CA VAL A 16 16.91 1.95 10.25
C VAL A 16 17.99 2.92 9.80
N THR A 17 19.17 2.85 10.41
CA THR A 17 20.35 3.59 9.93
C THR A 17 21.48 2.59 9.72
N ILE A 18 21.95 2.46 8.48
CA ILE A 18 23.08 1.59 8.16
C ILE A 18 24.36 2.39 8.27
N GLN A 19 25.31 1.90 9.08
CA GLN A 19 26.64 2.48 9.18
C GLN A 19 27.65 1.58 8.48
N ILE A 20 28.37 2.15 7.52
CA ILE A 20 29.37 1.44 6.74
C ILE A 20 30.74 1.59 7.42
N CYS A 21 31.47 0.48 7.54
CA CYS A 21 32.80 0.45 8.13
C CYS A 21 33.82 1.06 7.15
N SER A 22 34.90 1.61 7.70
CA SER A 22 36.13 1.93 6.95
C SER A 22 37.34 1.48 7.78
N ARG A 23 37.45 0.17 8.08
CA ARG A 23 38.58 -0.37 8.88
C ARG A 23 39.72 -0.94 8.04
N GLY A 24 39.76 -0.66 6.75
CA GLY A 24 40.87 -1.00 5.87
C GLY A 24 40.44 -1.58 4.54
N TRP A 25 41.40 -2.19 3.83
CA TRP A 25 41.19 -2.82 2.53
C TRP A 25 40.23 -4.01 2.66
N GLY A 26 39.11 -3.97 1.93
CA GLY A 26 38.12 -5.05 1.92
C GLY A 26 36.75 -4.64 2.45
N GLU A 27 36.65 -3.55 3.22
CA GLU A 27 35.43 -3.21 3.95
C GLU A 27 34.78 -1.93 3.39
N GLY A 28 33.51 -2.01 3.02
CA GLY A 28 32.73 -0.85 2.56
C GLY A 28 31.58 -1.18 1.62
N LEU A 29 31.12 -0.15 0.92
CA LEU A 29 30.13 -0.24 -0.16
C LEU A 29 30.85 -0.34 -1.50
N ALA A 30 30.73 -1.47 -2.21
CA ALA A 30 31.38 -1.64 -3.51
C ALA A 30 30.37 -1.97 -4.61
N VAL A 31 30.37 -1.16 -5.68
CA VAL A 31 29.67 -1.44 -6.92
C VAL A 31 30.66 -1.26 -8.04
N ASP A 32 31.15 -2.31 -8.67
CA ASP A 32 32.08 -2.19 -9.80
C ASP A 32 31.54 -1.22 -10.85
N VAL A 33 32.39 -0.34 -11.40
CA VAL A 33 32.02 0.64 -12.43
C VAL A 33 31.42 -0.05 -13.64
N ASP A 34 31.95 -1.23 -14.00
CA ASP A 34 31.47 -2.04 -15.10
C ASP A 34 30.15 -2.78 -14.76
N GLY A 35 29.94 -3.04 -13.47
CA GLY A 35 28.73 -3.66 -12.93
C GLY A 35 27.61 -2.66 -12.59
N TRP A 36 27.91 -1.36 -12.53
CA TRP A 36 26.97 -0.32 -12.14
C TRP A 36 25.83 -0.16 -13.15
N THR A 37 24.64 0.08 -12.62
CA THR A 37 23.44 0.40 -13.40
C THR A 37 22.71 1.60 -12.78
N PRO A 38 21.80 2.26 -13.51
CA PRO A 38 20.94 3.29 -12.94
C PRO A 38 20.11 2.81 -11.73
N ASP A 39 19.90 1.49 -11.62
CA ASP A 39 19.18 0.87 -10.51
C ASP A 39 20.07 0.52 -9.32
N SER A 40 21.39 0.75 -9.42
CA SER A 40 22.33 0.47 -8.33
C SER A 40 21.93 1.23 -7.06
N ALA A 41 21.59 0.48 -6.01
CA ALA A 41 21.10 1.02 -4.75
C ALA A 41 21.38 0.08 -3.58
N ILE A 42 21.43 0.68 -2.38
CA ILE A 42 21.21 -0.06 -1.14
C ILE A 42 19.69 -0.13 -0.92
N GLN A 43 19.16 -1.35 -0.82
CA GLN A 43 17.78 -1.62 -0.39
C GLN A 43 17.77 -2.03 1.07
N ILE A 44 16.99 -1.29 1.86
CA ILE A 44 16.66 -1.62 3.25
C ILE A 44 15.18 -1.96 3.25
N ILE A 45 14.87 -3.19 3.63
CA ILE A 45 13.53 -3.75 3.53
C ILE A 45 13.09 -4.19 4.92
N VAL A 46 11.93 -3.71 5.33
CA VAL A 46 11.24 -4.13 6.56
C VAL A 46 9.96 -4.83 6.14
N ASP A 47 9.98 -6.15 6.22
CA ASP A 47 9.01 -7.06 5.58
C ASP A 47 8.86 -6.78 4.07
N ASP A 48 7.83 -6.03 3.68
CA ASP A 48 7.52 -5.67 2.30
C ASP A 48 7.77 -4.18 2.00
N GLN A 49 8.08 -3.38 3.02
CA GLN A 49 8.36 -1.96 2.86
C GLN A 49 9.81 -1.75 2.43
N ILE A 50 10.01 -1.16 1.26
CA ILE A 50 11.33 -0.97 0.65
C ILE A 50 11.75 0.50 0.76
N TRP A 51 12.93 0.73 1.31
CA TRP A 51 13.65 1.98 1.23
C TRP A 51 14.87 1.82 0.32
N GLU A 52 14.99 2.68 -0.69
CA GLU A 52 16.13 2.67 -1.63
C GLU A 52 17.00 3.91 -1.48
N ASN A 53 18.30 3.68 -1.27
CA ASN A 53 19.33 4.72 -1.38
C ASN A 53 20.13 4.49 -2.67
N LYS A 54 19.83 5.27 -3.72
CA LYS A 54 20.47 5.16 -5.04
C LYS A 54 21.94 5.57 -4.98
N ILE A 55 22.78 4.85 -5.71
CA ILE A 55 24.21 5.06 -5.80
C ILE A 55 24.52 5.76 -7.12
N PRO A 56 24.95 7.04 -7.12
CA PRO A 56 25.19 7.79 -8.34
C PRO A 56 26.41 7.25 -9.11
N LYS A 57 26.33 7.27 -10.45
CA LYS A 57 27.44 6.91 -11.34
C LYS A 57 28.62 7.86 -11.12
N GLY A 58 29.82 7.30 -10.96
CA GLY A 58 31.07 8.07 -11.06
C GLY A 58 31.57 8.77 -9.78
N ARG A 59 31.07 8.45 -8.58
CA ARG A 59 31.62 9.04 -7.35
C ARG A 59 32.97 8.47 -6.87
N VAL A 60 33.47 7.32 -7.36
CA VAL A 60 34.83 6.81 -6.99
C VAL A 60 35.44 5.96 -8.12
N HIS A 61 36.69 6.26 -8.52
CA HIS A 61 37.44 5.59 -9.58
C HIS A 61 38.28 4.40 -9.05
N HIS A 62 38.26 3.31 -9.82
CA HIS A 62 39.22 2.22 -9.94
C HIS A 62 39.53 1.30 -8.73
N ASN A 63 39.16 0.03 -8.93
CA ASN A 63 39.68 -1.21 -8.35
C ASN A 63 39.42 -1.54 -6.88
N SER A 64 38.82 -0.66 -6.11
CA SER A 64 37.97 -0.99 -4.96
C SER A 64 37.38 0.31 -4.44
N TYR A 65 36.08 0.32 -4.14
CA TYR A 65 35.43 1.48 -3.54
C TYR A 65 35.85 1.62 -2.07
N TYR A 66 37.07 2.10 -1.82
CA TYR A 66 37.55 2.50 -0.50
C TYR A 66 37.94 3.96 -0.53
N LYS A 67 36.95 4.82 -0.78
CA LYS A 67 37.17 6.26 -0.65
C LYS A 67 36.06 6.83 0.20
N HIS A 68 36.18 6.63 1.51
CA HIS A 68 36.07 7.70 2.50
C HIS A 68 36.52 7.16 3.86
N GLU A 69 37.52 7.81 4.46
CA GLU A 69 38.01 7.56 5.82
C GLU A 69 36.97 7.83 6.92
N TYR A 70 35.68 8.00 6.60
CA TYR A 70 34.63 8.31 7.57
C TYR A 70 33.30 7.63 7.26
N GLY A 71 32.78 6.91 8.26
CA GLY A 71 31.54 6.15 8.24
C GLY A 71 30.33 6.90 7.67
N GLU A 72 30.05 6.66 6.40
CA GLU A 72 28.79 7.03 5.79
C GLU A 72 27.65 6.30 6.51
N SER A 73 26.60 7.06 6.80
CA SER A 73 25.39 6.56 7.43
C SER A 73 24.22 6.77 6.46
N PHE A 74 23.45 5.71 6.25
CA PHE A 74 22.28 5.70 5.38
C PHE A 74 21.02 5.56 6.25
N PRO A 75 20.45 6.69 6.73
CA PRO A 75 19.19 6.65 7.46
C PRO A 75 18.02 6.40 6.51
N THR A 76 16.98 5.76 7.01
CA THR A 76 15.69 5.62 6.34
C THR A 76 14.66 6.61 6.91
N ASN A 77 13.57 6.80 6.18
CA ASN A 77 12.32 7.24 6.80
C ASN A 77 11.77 6.16 7.75
N ALA A 78 10.73 6.54 8.49
CA ALA A 78 10.05 5.63 9.39
C ALA A 78 9.24 4.58 8.60
N PHE A 79 9.43 3.31 8.95
CA PHE A 79 8.64 2.18 8.50
C PHE A 79 7.48 1.99 9.48
N ASN A 80 6.27 1.78 8.97
CA ASN A 80 5.13 1.47 9.82
C ASN A 80 5.20 0.01 10.25
N VAL A 81 5.29 -0.23 11.55
CA VAL A 81 5.36 -1.58 12.15
C VAL A 81 4.24 -1.79 13.18
N SER A 82 3.21 -0.96 13.14
CA SER A 82 2.08 -0.98 14.07
C SER A 82 1.41 -2.35 14.12
N GLY A 83 1.18 -2.84 15.34
CA GLY A 83 0.51 -4.12 15.58
C GLY A 83 1.35 -5.36 15.26
N LYS A 84 2.64 -5.20 14.98
CA LYS A 84 3.58 -6.32 14.78
C LYS A 84 4.40 -6.58 16.04
N HIS A 85 4.72 -7.85 16.28
CA HIS A 85 5.62 -8.28 17.36
C HIS A 85 7.06 -8.45 16.87
N ASP A 86 7.23 -8.78 15.60
CA ASP A 86 8.52 -8.91 14.94
C ASP A 86 8.42 -8.50 13.47
N VAL A 87 9.57 -8.24 12.86
CA VAL A 87 9.71 -7.94 11.44
C VAL A 87 10.93 -8.63 10.86
N THR A 88 10.90 -8.86 9.57
CA THR A 88 12.08 -9.31 8.81
C THR A 88 12.82 -8.10 8.25
N LEU A 89 14.03 -7.85 8.74
CA LEU A 89 14.92 -6.84 8.19
C LEU A 89 15.82 -7.48 7.13
N THR A 90 15.73 -7.00 5.89
CA THR A 90 16.63 -7.38 4.80
C THR A 90 17.41 -6.17 4.30
N ILE A 91 18.74 -6.28 4.27
CA ILE A 91 19.63 -5.28 3.70
C ILE A 91 20.37 -5.93 2.54
N LYS A 92 20.23 -5.36 1.34
CA LYS A 92 20.85 -5.90 0.13
C LYS A 92 21.24 -4.79 -0.84
N MET A 93 22.14 -5.14 -1.75
CA MET A 93 22.45 -4.33 -2.91
C MET A 93 21.62 -4.80 -4.10
N VAL A 94 21.24 -3.86 -4.97
CA VAL A 94 20.55 -4.12 -6.23
C VAL A 94 21.23 -3.40 -7.38
N GLY A 95 20.83 -3.71 -8.61
CA GLY A 95 21.27 -3.01 -9.82
C GLY A 95 22.65 -3.41 -10.33
N SER A 96 22.89 -4.70 -10.55
CA SER A 96 24.10 -5.22 -11.21
C SER A 96 23.84 -5.65 -12.65
N LYS A 97 24.84 -5.52 -13.53
CA LYS A 97 24.87 -6.19 -14.83
C LYS A 97 25.68 -7.48 -14.76
N GLY A 98 25.00 -8.63 -14.85
CA GLY A 98 25.60 -9.91 -15.25
C GLY A 98 25.51 -11.05 -14.22
N GLU A 99 25.67 -12.28 -14.73
CA GLU A 99 25.73 -13.52 -13.95
C GLU A 99 27.08 -13.71 -13.22
N ASP A 100 28.08 -12.88 -13.54
CA ASP A 100 29.41 -12.97 -12.91
C ASP A 100 29.36 -12.45 -11.47
N VAL A 101 29.25 -13.39 -10.53
CA VAL A 101 29.17 -13.16 -9.08
C VAL A 101 30.34 -12.32 -8.53
N LEU A 102 31.46 -12.26 -9.24
CA LEU A 102 32.61 -11.42 -8.86
C LEU A 102 32.40 -9.93 -9.15
N LYS A 103 31.47 -9.58 -10.04
CA LYS A 103 31.10 -8.20 -10.41
C LYS A 103 29.84 -7.71 -9.70
N TRP A 104 29.28 -8.53 -8.82
CA TRP A 104 28.07 -8.17 -8.09
C TRP A 104 28.39 -7.08 -7.07
N PRO A 105 27.46 -6.12 -6.87
CA PRO A 105 27.61 -5.14 -5.83
C PRO A 105 27.69 -5.85 -4.47
N ARG A 106 28.77 -5.58 -3.75
CA ARG A 106 29.04 -6.10 -2.41
C ARG A 106 28.72 -5.02 -1.38
N ILE A 107 28.21 -5.44 -0.23
CA ILE A 107 27.99 -4.57 0.91
C ILE A 107 28.62 -5.21 2.14
N ASP A 108 29.68 -4.59 2.62
CA ASP A 108 30.35 -4.93 3.86
C ASP A 108 30.11 -3.75 4.82
N PHE A 109 29.00 -3.82 5.57
CA PHE A 109 28.61 -2.79 6.53
C PHE A 109 29.01 -3.19 7.95
N TRP A 110 29.26 -2.20 8.81
CA TRP A 110 29.71 -2.42 10.18
C TRP A 110 28.57 -2.84 11.10
N LYS A 111 27.50 -2.03 11.12
CA LYS A 111 26.34 -2.23 11.97
C LYS A 111 25.11 -1.53 11.40
N ALA A 112 23.95 -2.07 11.75
CA ALA A 112 22.67 -1.41 11.58
C ALA A 112 22.21 -0.90 12.95
N ILE A 113 21.77 0.36 13.00
CA ILE A 113 21.15 0.97 14.19
C ILE A 113 19.65 1.02 13.94
N LEU A 114 18.89 0.46 14.89
CA LEU A 114 17.44 0.46 14.87
C LEU A 114 16.92 1.47 15.89
N THR A 115 15.99 2.31 15.48
CA THR A 115 15.32 3.27 16.36
C THR A 115 13.82 3.01 16.31
N PHE A 116 13.24 2.69 17.46
CA PHE A 116 11.83 2.36 17.60
C PHE A 116 11.06 3.57 18.17
N TYR A 117 9.89 3.83 17.60
CA TYR A 117 8.98 4.87 18.07
C TYR A 117 7.70 4.22 18.61
N ILE A 118 7.41 4.53 19.86
CA ILE A 118 6.21 4.11 20.58
C ILE A 118 5.32 5.35 20.66
N HIS A 119 4.14 5.27 20.08
CA HIS A 119 3.13 6.31 20.24
C HIS A 119 2.24 5.89 21.41
N GLU A 120 2.33 6.63 22.50
CA GLU A 120 1.43 6.43 23.64
C GLU A 120 0.01 6.69 23.16
N ALA A 121 -0.84 5.66 23.22
CA ALA A 121 -2.25 5.83 22.92
C ALA A 121 -2.80 6.86 23.90
N THR A 122 -3.28 8.00 23.37
CA THR A 122 -4.00 8.97 24.20
C THR A 122 -5.15 8.23 24.87
N PRO A 123 -5.28 8.24 26.20
CA PRO A 123 -6.34 7.51 26.87
C PRO A 123 -7.67 8.00 26.30
N THR A 124 -8.45 7.06 25.75
CA THR A 124 -9.81 7.39 25.30
C THR A 124 -10.59 7.80 26.55
N PRO A 125 -11.20 8.99 26.61
CA PRO A 125 -11.96 9.41 27.77
C PRO A 125 -13.04 8.37 28.05
N ILE A 126 -13.04 7.81 29.25
CA ILE A 126 -14.08 6.88 29.70
C ILE A 126 -15.39 7.69 29.71
N PRO A 127 -16.45 7.23 29.01
CA PRO A 127 -17.72 7.94 29.04
C PRO A 127 -18.21 8.02 30.48
N ILE A 128 -18.41 9.24 30.98
CA ILE A 128 -19.07 9.46 32.27
C ILE A 128 -20.51 8.98 32.11
N ILE A 129 -20.84 7.86 32.76
CA ILE A 129 -22.22 7.41 32.87
C ILE A 129 -22.96 8.45 33.71
N THR A 130 -23.74 9.30 33.05
CA THR A 130 -24.62 10.24 33.74
C THR A 130 -25.74 9.42 34.36
N PRO A 131 -26.05 9.54 35.66
CA PRO A 131 -27.15 8.79 36.26
C PRO A 131 -28.43 9.09 35.50
N THR A 132 -29.13 8.03 35.08
CA THR A 132 -30.42 8.17 34.42
C THR A 132 -31.41 8.73 35.43
N PRO A 133 -32.17 9.80 35.11
CA PRO A 133 -33.18 10.32 36.03
C PRO A 133 -34.21 9.22 36.32
N THR A 134 -34.42 8.92 37.60
CA THR A 134 -35.44 7.97 38.04
C THR A 134 -36.81 8.48 37.56
N PRO A 135 -37.61 7.66 36.85
CA PRO A 135 -38.92 8.10 36.39
C PRO A 135 -39.81 8.43 37.59
N THR A 136 -40.34 9.66 37.61
CA THR A 136 -41.35 10.07 38.57
C THR A 136 -42.62 9.26 38.32
N PRO A 137 -43.28 8.68 39.34
CA PRO A 137 -44.48 7.88 39.14
C PRO A 137 -45.55 8.71 38.42
N THR A 138 -45.97 8.21 37.26
CA THR A 138 -46.99 8.86 36.43
C THR A 138 -48.36 8.60 37.06
N VAL A 139 -49.10 9.66 37.39
CA VAL A 139 -50.49 9.54 37.83
C VAL A 139 -51.33 9.06 36.67
N THR A 140 -51.84 7.83 36.75
CA THR A 140 -52.70 7.22 35.74
C THR A 140 -54.08 7.89 35.78
N ILE A 141 -54.35 8.84 34.87
CA ILE A 141 -55.71 9.33 34.65
C ILE A 141 -56.46 8.28 33.83
N MET A 142 -57.58 7.80 34.40
CA MET A 142 -58.48 6.86 33.74
C MET A 142 -59.09 7.51 32.48
N PRO A 143 -58.98 6.89 31.30
CA PRO A 143 -59.54 7.48 30.09
C PRO A 143 -61.06 7.50 30.16
N THR A 144 -61.62 8.66 29.82
CA THR A 144 -63.06 8.85 29.59
C THR A 144 -63.45 8.11 28.31
N PRO A 145 -64.61 7.41 28.26
CA PRO A 145 -65.00 6.62 27.11
C PRO A 145 -65.13 7.49 25.85
N THR A 146 -64.43 7.08 24.79
CA THR A 146 -64.41 7.77 23.50
C THR A 146 -65.68 7.43 22.71
N PRO A 147 -66.35 8.41 22.06
CA PRO A 147 -67.49 8.11 21.21
C PRO A 147 -67.08 7.30 19.98
N SER A 148 -67.98 6.39 19.58
CA SER A 148 -67.82 5.45 18.48
C SER A 148 -67.58 6.15 17.13
N PRO A 149 -66.69 5.64 16.26
CA PRO A 149 -66.39 6.28 14.99
C PRO A 149 -67.52 6.10 13.96
N THR A 150 -67.82 7.20 13.28
CA THR A 150 -68.68 7.25 12.09
C THR A 150 -68.02 6.51 10.93
N PRO A 151 -68.74 5.68 10.14
CA PRO A 151 -68.14 4.93 9.04
C PRO A 151 -67.59 5.85 7.94
N ILE A 152 -66.36 5.55 7.50
CA ILE A 152 -65.65 6.26 6.43
C ILE A 152 -66.05 5.64 5.07
N PRO A 153 -66.32 6.43 4.03
CA PRO A 153 -66.61 5.91 2.70
C PRO A 153 -65.39 5.21 2.09
N ILE A 154 -65.65 4.05 1.47
CA ILE A 154 -64.66 3.22 0.78
C ILE A 154 -64.26 3.92 -0.53
N ILE A 155 -62.97 4.19 -0.70
CA ILE A 155 -62.41 4.72 -1.95
C ILE A 155 -61.94 3.54 -2.82
N THR A 156 -62.48 3.47 -4.03
CA THR A 156 -62.11 2.50 -5.06
C THR A 156 -60.69 2.79 -5.58
N PRO A 157 -59.79 1.80 -5.71
CA PRO A 157 -58.44 2.04 -6.21
C PRO A 157 -58.43 2.37 -7.70
N THR A 158 -57.67 3.40 -8.07
CA THR A 158 -57.36 3.81 -9.44
C THR A 158 -56.41 2.79 -10.09
N PRO A 159 -56.59 2.39 -11.36
CA PRO A 159 -55.70 1.42 -12.00
C PRO A 159 -54.28 1.98 -12.22
N ILE A 160 -53.30 1.10 -12.03
CA ILE A 160 -51.87 1.36 -12.23
C ILE A 160 -51.56 1.42 -13.74
N PRO A 161 -50.77 2.40 -14.23
CA PRO A 161 -50.37 2.44 -15.63
C PRO A 161 -49.37 1.32 -15.98
N SER A 162 -49.62 0.71 -17.13
CA SER A 162 -48.83 -0.36 -17.75
C SER A 162 -47.45 0.13 -18.22
N THR A 163 -46.42 -0.67 -18.00
CA THR A 163 -45.05 -0.39 -18.47
C THR A 163 -44.91 -0.68 -19.96
N THR A 164 -44.60 0.36 -20.74
CA THR A 164 -44.29 0.26 -22.17
C THR A 164 -42.97 -0.50 -22.39
N PRO A 165 -42.90 -1.48 -23.32
CA PRO A 165 -41.66 -2.21 -23.59
C PRO A 165 -40.62 -1.34 -24.31
N THR A 166 -39.39 -1.40 -23.81
CA THR A 166 -38.19 -0.77 -24.37
C THR A 166 -37.89 -1.32 -25.78
N PRO A 167 -37.59 -0.46 -26.78
CA PRO A 167 -37.29 -0.89 -28.14
C PRO A 167 -35.96 -1.67 -28.23
N PRO A 168 -35.85 -2.69 -29.12
CA PRO A 168 -34.66 -3.51 -29.26
C PRO A 168 -33.54 -2.78 -30.05
N GLY A 169 -32.68 -2.06 -29.33
CA GLY A 169 -31.47 -1.45 -29.90
C GLY A 169 -30.25 -2.33 -29.73
N PHE A 170 -29.79 -2.99 -30.81
CA PHE A 170 -28.36 -3.16 -31.21
C PHE A 170 -28.13 -4.15 -32.36
N LYS A 171 -29.15 -4.82 -32.91
CA LYS A 171 -28.94 -5.83 -33.96
C LYS A 171 -28.69 -5.26 -35.36
N ALA A 172 -29.26 -4.09 -35.67
CA ALA A 172 -29.13 -3.47 -36.99
C ALA A 172 -27.68 -3.02 -37.30
N VAL A 173 -26.95 -2.54 -36.30
CA VAL A 173 -25.56 -2.07 -36.49
C VAL A 173 -24.64 -3.24 -36.87
N PHE A 174 -24.75 -4.39 -36.19
CA PHE A 174 -23.96 -5.57 -36.52
C PHE A 174 -24.28 -6.14 -37.90
N ALA A 175 -25.54 -6.09 -38.34
CA ALA A 175 -25.92 -6.53 -39.68
C ALA A 175 -25.25 -5.69 -40.79
N ILE A 176 -25.19 -4.36 -40.61
CA ILE A 176 -24.57 -3.45 -41.58
C ILE A 176 -23.05 -3.67 -41.64
N VAL A 177 -22.39 -3.76 -40.48
CA VAL A 177 -20.93 -3.98 -40.43
C VAL A 177 -20.57 -5.34 -41.04
N GLY A 178 -21.33 -6.39 -40.73
CA GLY A 178 -21.14 -7.72 -41.33
C GLY A 178 -21.29 -7.72 -42.85
N LEU A 179 -22.33 -7.05 -43.37
CA LEU A 179 -22.56 -6.95 -44.82
C LEU A 179 -21.40 -6.21 -45.54
N LEU A 180 -20.91 -5.12 -44.96
CA LEU A 180 -19.78 -4.36 -45.51
C LEU A 180 -18.49 -5.16 -45.50
N ALA A 181 -18.23 -5.94 -44.44
CA ALA A 181 -17.06 -6.81 -44.37
C ALA A 181 -17.09 -7.90 -45.46
N VAL A 182 -18.25 -8.52 -45.68
CA VAL A 182 -18.42 -9.52 -46.76
C VAL A 182 -18.23 -8.88 -48.13
N ALA A 183 -18.87 -7.73 -48.38
CA ALA A 183 -18.70 -7.01 -49.64
C ALA A 183 -17.23 -6.63 -49.90
N TYR A 184 -16.53 -6.14 -48.88
CA TYR A 184 -15.11 -5.80 -48.97
C TYR A 184 -14.25 -7.03 -49.32
N LEU A 185 -14.48 -8.18 -48.66
CA LEU A 185 -13.74 -9.41 -48.95
C LEU A 185 -13.98 -9.92 -50.38
N LEU A 186 -15.21 -9.80 -50.89
CA LEU A 186 -15.53 -10.18 -52.27
C LEU A 186 -14.86 -9.25 -53.30
N ILE A 187 -14.80 -7.94 -53.02
CA ILE A 187 -14.09 -6.98 -53.86
C ILE A 187 -12.59 -7.28 -53.84
N ARG A 188 -12.00 -7.50 -52.66
CA ARG A 188 -10.59 -7.83 -52.51
C ARG A 188 -10.19 -9.10 -53.26
N LYS A 189 -11.02 -10.15 -53.20
CA LYS A 189 -10.77 -11.42 -53.92
C LYS A 189 -10.85 -11.28 -55.44
N ARG A 190 -11.47 -10.23 -55.97
CA ARG A 190 -11.51 -9.92 -57.40
C ARG A 190 -10.32 -9.10 -57.90
N GLN A 191 -9.59 -8.45 -56.99
CA GLN A 191 -8.42 -7.62 -57.32
C GLN A 191 -7.08 -8.33 -57.13
N THR A 192 -7.10 -9.59 -56.69
CA THR A 192 -5.96 -10.52 -56.61
C THR A 192 -6.20 -11.69 -57.55
#